data_AF-A0A6J8D1P7-F1
#
_entry.id   AF-A0A6J8D1P7-F1
#
_cell.length_a   1.000
_cell.length_b   1.000
_cell.length_c   1.000
_cell.angle_alpha   90.00
_cell.angle_beta   90.00
_cell.angle_gamma   90.00
#
_symmetry.space_group_name_H-M   'P 1'
#
loop_
_entity.id
_entity.type
_entity.pdbx_description
1 polymer ?
#
loop_
_entity_poly.entity_id
_entity_poly.type
_entity_poly.pdbx_seq_one_letter_code
_entity_poly.pdbx_strand_id
1 'polypeptide(L)'
;MAHKDKFWKIWNQVEQTVSEVDKPYDLQGMRQLHDALIDVYYKYNTVSHVFNEFLRRANTQESLLEMESQLSTQKAHKMVVDGALSRLKTPPRRSGSRHSSNHSGDSKRSSVIARKRAEVEAAKAKMKYAKQEAMILKQQALLEEQQDVSNANVTRQKADLKADLGLIAQQKEAAGAKAELAALNWKKAKEVKETCNLQNIMWFRL
;
A
#
# COMPACT_ATOMS: atom_id res chain seq x y z
N MET A 1 -20.30 2.49 17.24
CA MET A 1 -21.50 3.27 16.83
C MET A 1 -21.37 4.76 17.14
N ALA A 2 -21.01 5.18 18.36
CA ALA A 2 -20.97 6.60 18.76
C ALA A 2 -20.15 7.57 17.88
N HIS A 3 -19.10 7.11 17.18
CA HIS A 3 -18.28 7.97 16.31
C HIS A 3 -18.94 8.28 14.96
N LYS A 4 -19.70 7.34 14.37
CA LYS A 4 -20.43 7.56 13.11
C LYS A 4 -21.59 8.56 13.30
N ASP A 5 -22.31 8.45 14.40
CA ASP A 5 -23.43 9.37 14.71
C ASP A 5 -22.94 10.81 14.95
N LYS A 6 -21.79 10.95 15.61
CA LYS A 6 -21.15 12.26 15.82
C LYS A 6 -20.66 12.87 14.50
N PHE A 7 -20.10 12.05 13.61
CA PHE A 7 -19.67 12.46 12.28
C PHE A 7 -20.85 12.96 11.44
N TRP A 8 -21.95 12.21 11.42
CA TRP A 8 -23.14 12.55 10.65
C TRP A 8 -23.79 13.85 11.15
N LYS A 9 -23.83 14.03 12.48
CA LYS A 9 -24.33 15.27 13.09
C LYS A 9 -23.52 16.51 12.71
N ILE A 10 -22.18 16.39 12.66
CA ILE A 10 -21.31 17.50 12.26
C ILE A 10 -21.44 17.77 10.75
N TRP A 11 -21.56 16.73 9.93
CA TRP A 11 -21.77 16.89 8.50
C TRP A 11 -23.08 17.61 8.18
N ASN A 12 -24.18 17.30 8.88
CA ASN A 12 -25.44 18.03 8.72
C ASN A 12 -25.31 19.51 9.08
N GLN A 13 -24.47 19.85 10.06
CA GLN A 13 -24.18 21.24 10.39
C GLN A 13 -23.41 21.92 9.24
N VAL A 14 -22.44 21.24 8.62
CA VAL A 14 -21.75 21.72 7.43
C VAL A 14 -22.75 21.98 6.30
N GLU A 15 -23.61 21.01 5.98
CA GLU A 15 -24.63 21.16 4.92
C GLU A 15 -25.60 22.32 5.20
N GLN A 16 -26.01 22.49 6.45
CA GLN A 16 -26.85 23.61 6.86
C GLN A 16 -26.15 24.96 6.63
N THR A 17 -24.89 25.11 7.04
CA THR A 17 -24.09 26.32 6.75
C THR A 17 -23.84 26.52 5.26
N VAL A 18 -23.65 25.45 4.48
CA VAL A 18 -23.46 25.53 3.01
C VAL A 18 -24.75 25.97 2.33
N SER A 19 -25.92 25.50 2.79
CA SER A 19 -27.22 25.94 2.27
C SER A 19 -27.51 27.41 2.58
N GLU A 20 -26.93 27.95 3.65
CA GLU A 20 -27.03 29.36 3.97
C GLU A 20 -26.18 30.24 3.05
N VAL A 21 -25.11 29.72 2.42
CA VAL A 21 -24.21 30.50 1.54
C VAL A 21 -24.94 31.16 0.36
N ASP A 22 -26.03 30.58 -0.11
CA ASP A 22 -26.76 31.09 -1.28
C ASP A 22 -27.83 32.15 -0.91
N LYS A 23 -28.00 32.47 0.38
CA LYS A 23 -28.92 33.52 0.85
C LYS A 23 -28.29 34.93 0.72
N PRO A 24 -29.10 35.97 0.46
CA PRO A 24 -28.60 37.34 0.39
C PRO A 24 -28.17 37.82 1.79
N TYR A 25 -26.87 38.10 1.95
CA TYR A 25 -26.28 38.65 3.18
C TYR A 25 -25.48 39.92 2.90
N ASP A 26 -25.33 40.75 3.92
CA ASP A 26 -24.35 41.83 3.95
C ASP A 26 -22.92 41.27 4.01
N LEU A 27 -21.93 42.06 3.58
CA LEU A 27 -20.51 41.66 3.54
C LEU A 27 -19.99 41.14 4.89
N GLN A 28 -20.50 41.68 5.99
CA GLN A 28 -20.17 41.23 7.34
C GLN A 28 -20.78 39.86 7.66
N GLY A 29 -22.01 39.60 7.23
CA GLY A 29 -22.66 38.30 7.35
C GLY A 29 -21.97 37.22 6.52
N MET A 30 -21.52 37.55 5.30
CA MET A 30 -20.74 36.63 4.48
C MET A 30 -19.39 36.25 5.11
N ARG A 31 -18.71 37.20 5.76
CA ARG A 31 -17.44 36.93 6.46
C ARG A 31 -17.67 36.03 7.67
N GLN A 32 -18.70 36.30 8.48
CA GLN A 32 -19.06 35.45 9.62
C GLN A 32 -19.44 34.03 9.19
N LEU A 33 -20.18 33.90 8.08
CA LEU A 33 -20.54 32.60 7.52
C LEU A 33 -19.33 31.84 6.97
N HIS A 34 -18.39 32.55 6.35
CA HIS A 34 -17.12 31.98 5.88
C HIS A 34 -16.30 31.43 7.06
N ASP A 35 -16.14 32.20 8.12
CA ASP A 35 -15.36 31.78 9.29
C ASP A 35 -16.06 30.64 10.05
N ALA A 36 -17.39 30.67 10.15
CA ALA A 36 -18.19 29.59 10.72
C ALA A 36 -18.06 28.29 9.90
N LEU A 37 -18.13 28.36 8.57
CA LEU A 37 -17.98 27.20 7.69
C LEU A 37 -16.57 26.57 7.83
N ILE A 38 -15.54 27.40 7.96
CA ILE A 38 -14.16 26.93 8.22
C ILE A 38 -14.07 26.22 9.57
N ASP A 39 -14.63 26.81 10.63
CA ASP A 39 -14.56 26.24 11.99
C ASP A 39 -15.32 24.89 12.08
N VAL A 40 -16.52 24.81 11.50
CA VAL A 40 -17.31 23.56 11.47
C VAL A 40 -16.62 22.50 10.61
N TYR A 41 -16.05 22.87 9.46
CA TYR A 41 -15.30 21.93 8.62
C TYR A 41 -14.00 21.46 9.28
N TYR A 42 -13.32 22.33 10.05
CA TYR A 42 -12.15 21.93 10.83
C TYR A 42 -12.51 20.87 11.88
N LYS A 43 -13.60 21.08 12.63
CA LYS A 43 -14.12 20.09 13.59
C LYS A 43 -14.48 18.77 12.94
N TYR A 44 -15.12 18.82 11.76
CA TYR A 44 -15.39 17.64 10.95
C TYR A 44 -14.11 16.88 10.59
N ASN A 45 -13.08 17.59 10.13
CA ASN A 45 -11.81 16.98 9.72
C ASN A 45 -11.06 16.36 10.91
N THR A 46 -11.07 17.00 12.08
CA THR A 46 -10.46 16.43 13.30
C THR A 46 -11.13 15.11 13.70
N VAL A 47 -12.47 15.07 13.71
CA VAL A 47 -13.21 13.83 14.06
C VAL A 47 -12.98 12.75 13.01
N SER A 48 -12.96 13.12 11.74
CA SER A 48 -12.65 12.24 10.61
C SER A 48 -11.26 11.62 10.72
N HIS A 49 -10.26 12.43 11.09
CA HIS A 49 -8.89 11.97 11.25
C HIS A 49 -8.75 10.98 12.41
N VAL A 50 -9.36 11.27 13.56
CA VAL A 50 -9.37 10.35 14.72
C VAL A 50 -10.04 9.02 14.38
N PHE A 51 -11.12 9.05 13.59
CA PHE A 51 -11.80 7.84 13.14
C PHE A 51 -10.96 7.02 12.15
N ASN A 52 -10.30 7.67 11.19
CA ASN A 52 -9.40 7.00 10.25
C ASN A 52 -8.19 6.37 10.98
N GLU A 53 -7.63 7.06 11.98
CA GLU A 53 -6.57 6.51 12.84
C GLU A 53 -7.04 5.28 13.62
N PHE A 54 -8.27 5.29 14.13
CA PHE A 54 -8.87 4.12 14.78
C PHE A 54 -9.01 2.94 13.80
N LEU A 55 -9.54 3.16 12.59
CA LEU A 55 -9.69 2.12 11.57
C LEU A 55 -8.36 1.54 11.11
N ARG A 56 -7.33 2.39 11.00
CA ARG A 56 -5.96 1.99 10.68
C ARG A 56 -5.33 1.12 11.76
N ARG A 57 -5.57 1.44 13.04
CA ARG A 57 -5.06 0.65 14.18
C ARG A 57 -5.76 -0.69 14.33
N ALA A 58 -7.05 -0.76 14.01
CA ALA A 58 -7.81 -2.02 14.04
C ALA A 58 -7.28 -3.04 13.02
N ASN A 59 -6.81 -2.58 11.85
CA ASN A 59 -6.14 -3.38 10.82
C ASN A 59 -6.85 -4.69 10.45
N THR A 60 -8.19 -4.69 10.45
CA THR A 60 -9.01 -5.79 9.94
C THR A 60 -9.41 -5.51 8.49
N GLN A 61 -9.78 -6.55 7.74
CA GLN A 61 -10.23 -6.37 6.36
C GLN A 61 -11.47 -5.46 6.27
N GLU A 62 -12.39 -5.57 7.23
CA GLU A 62 -13.55 -4.68 7.35
C GLU A 62 -13.15 -3.24 7.67
N SER A 63 -12.14 -3.03 8.54
CA SER A 63 -11.69 -1.67 8.88
C SER A 63 -10.97 -0.98 7.72
N LEU A 64 -10.28 -1.73 6.85
CA LEU A 64 -9.66 -1.21 5.64
C LEU A 64 -10.69 -0.80 4.58
N LEU A 65 -11.73 -1.62 4.35
CA LEU A 65 -12.82 -1.29 3.42
C LEU A 65 -13.62 -0.07 3.89
N GLU A 66 -13.93 0.01 5.19
CA GLU A 66 -14.58 1.19 5.76
C GLU A 66 -13.69 2.43 5.65
N MET A 67 -12.37 2.31 5.85
CA MET A 67 -11.43 3.43 5.69
C MET A 67 -11.41 3.96 4.25
N GLU A 68 -11.39 3.08 3.24
CA GLU A 68 -11.43 3.47 1.83
C GLU A 68 -12.75 4.20 1.48
N SER A 69 -13.88 3.67 1.97
CA SER A 69 -15.18 4.31 1.84
C SER A 69 -15.18 5.71 2.47
N GLN A 70 -14.66 5.85 3.70
CA GLN A 70 -14.59 7.13 4.41
C GLN A 70 -13.70 8.16 3.70
N LEU A 71 -12.56 7.74 3.15
CA LEU A 71 -11.67 8.63 2.39
C LEU A 71 -12.34 9.16 1.12
N SER A 72 -13.12 8.32 0.44
CA SER A 72 -13.90 8.73 -0.74
C SER A 72 -14.96 9.76 -0.37
N THR A 73 -15.73 9.52 0.70
CA THR A 73 -16.73 10.45 1.21
C THR A 73 -16.11 11.77 1.67
N GLN A 74 -14.98 11.73 2.38
CA GLN A 74 -14.24 12.94 2.80
C GLN A 74 -13.78 13.78 1.60
N LYS A 75 -13.36 13.15 0.51
CA LYS A 75 -13.00 13.85 -0.73
C LYS A 75 -14.20 14.56 -1.36
N ALA A 76 -15.36 13.90 -1.41
CA ALA A 76 -16.59 14.51 -1.90
C ALA A 76 -17.04 15.69 -1.02
N HIS A 77 -17.01 15.50 0.31
CA HIS A 77 -17.35 16.53 1.29
C HIS A 77 -16.44 17.76 1.19
N LYS A 78 -15.14 17.55 0.99
CA LYS A 78 -14.17 18.62 0.74
C LYS A 78 -14.52 19.44 -0.50
N MET A 79 -14.89 18.78 -1.61
CA MET A 79 -15.27 19.48 -2.84
C MET A 79 -16.49 20.39 -2.65
N VAL A 80 -17.47 19.96 -1.86
CA VAL A 80 -18.66 20.77 -1.53
C VAL A 80 -18.27 22.02 -0.75
N VAL A 81 -17.43 21.86 0.29
CA VAL A 81 -16.97 22.98 1.13
C VAL A 81 -16.06 23.94 0.37
N ASP A 82 -15.12 23.43 -0.42
CA ASP A 82 -14.24 24.26 -1.27
C ASP A 82 -15.07 25.06 -2.30
N GLY A 83 -16.13 24.44 -2.84
CA GLY A 83 -17.09 25.12 -3.71
C GLY A 83 -17.86 26.24 -2.99
N ALA A 84 -18.32 25.99 -1.76
CA ALA A 84 -19.03 26.98 -0.96
C ALA A 84 -18.12 28.15 -0.53
N LEU A 85 -16.89 27.87 -0.09
CA LEU A 85 -15.89 28.88 0.25
C LEU A 85 -15.51 29.74 -0.96
N SER A 86 -15.45 29.14 -2.16
CA SER A 86 -15.20 29.89 -3.40
C SER A 86 -16.34 30.87 -3.71
N ARG A 87 -17.61 30.44 -3.53
CA ARG A 87 -18.79 31.31 -3.70
C ARG A 87 -18.83 32.46 -2.68
N LEU A 88 -18.38 32.23 -1.44
CA LEU A 88 -18.29 33.29 -0.42
C LEU A 88 -17.17 34.31 -0.70
N LYS A 89 -16.06 33.87 -1.34
CA LYS A 89 -14.93 34.75 -1.69
C LYS A 89 -15.21 35.63 -2.90
N THR A 90 -16.03 35.17 -3.84
CA THR A 90 -16.46 35.94 -5.00
C THR A 90 -17.90 36.39 -4.81
N PRO A 91 -18.19 37.67 -4.46
CA PRO A 91 -19.57 38.11 -4.36
C PRO A 91 -20.28 37.82 -5.70
N PRO A 92 -21.55 37.35 -5.67
CA PRO A 92 -22.28 37.09 -6.89
C PRO A 92 -22.31 38.39 -7.70
N ARG A 93 -21.70 38.37 -8.89
CA ARG A 93 -21.94 39.40 -9.89
C ARG A 93 -23.45 39.43 -10.07
N ARG A 94 -24.12 40.44 -9.53
CA ARG A 94 -25.49 40.80 -9.89
C ARG A 94 -25.46 41.00 -11.40
N SER A 95 -25.81 39.97 -12.16
CA SER A 95 -26.01 40.05 -13.60
C SER A 95 -27.34 40.75 -13.84
N GLY A 96 -27.39 42.01 -13.43
CA GLY A 96 -28.32 42.98 -13.95
C GLY A 96 -27.73 43.60 -15.21
N SER A 97 -28.58 43.82 -16.19
CA SER A 97 -28.36 44.53 -17.46
C SER A 97 -28.11 43.65 -18.70
N ARG A 98 -29.24 43.42 -19.36
CA ARG A 98 -29.41 43.19 -20.80
C ARG A 98 -28.59 44.22 -21.59
N HIS A 99 -27.55 43.83 -22.32
CA HIS A 99 -27.20 44.51 -23.58
C HIS A 99 -26.52 43.51 -24.50
N SER A 100 -27.28 43.02 -25.48
CA SER A 100 -26.76 42.40 -26.68
C SER A 100 -26.05 43.47 -27.51
N SER A 101 -24.74 43.62 -27.35
CA SER A 101 -23.92 44.31 -28.35
C SER A 101 -23.30 43.26 -29.26
N ASN A 102 -23.94 43.09 -30.42
CA ASN A 102 -23.34 42.49 -31.61
C ASN A 102 -22.00 43.17 -31.90
N HIS A 103 -20.89 42.47 -31.59
CA HIS A 103 -19.62 42.71 -32.26
C HIS A 103 -19.26 41.47 -33.06
N SER A 104 -19.78 41.44 -34.28
CA SER A 104 -19.33 40.56 -35.36
C SER A 104 -18.11 41.21 -36.00
N GLY A 105 -16.92 40.74 -35.68
CA GLY A 105 -15.69 41.16 -36.35
C GLY A 105 -14.46 40.64 -35.64
N ASP A 106 -13.85 39.58 -36.17
CA ASP A 106 -12.56 39.00 -35.77
C ASP A 106 -12.51 37.81 -34.77
N SER A 107 -13.41 36.82 -34.90
CA SER A 107 -13.41 35.59 -34.08
C SER A 107 -12.87 34.33 -34.77
N LYS A 108 -12.50 34.38 -36.07
CA LYS A 108 -12.06 33.20 -36.83
C LYS A 108 -10.56 32.90 -36.72
N ARG A 109 -9.69 33.91 -36.53
CA ARG A 109 -8.25 33.69 -36.33
C ARG A 109 -7.90 33.31 -34.88
N SER A 110 -8.60 33.89 -33.89
CA SER A 110 -8.37 33.56 -32.48
C SER A 110 -8.82 32.13 -32.12
N SER A 111 -9.88 31.61 -32.76
CA SER A 111 -10.38 30.26 -32.54
C SER A 111 -9.45 29.16 -33.09
N VAL A 112 -8.80 29.36 -34.24
CA VAL A 112 -7.83 28.39 -34.78
C VAL A 112 -6.56 28.34 -33.92
N ILE A 113 -6.04 29.49 -33.48
CA ILE A 113 -4.87 29.54 -32.60
C ILE A 113 -5.20 28.92 -31.23
N ALA A 114 -6.37 29.23 -30.66
CA ALA A 114 -6.82 28.62 -29.41
C ALA A 114 -6.97 27.10 -29.53
N ARG A 115 -7.56 26.61 -30.62
CA ARG A 115 -7.70 25.18 -30.91
C ARG A 115 -6.34 24.50 -31.07
N LYS A 116 -5.40 25.11 -31.81
CA LYS A 116 -4.05 24.57 -31.98
C LYS A 116 -3.27 24.53 -30.66
N ARG A 117 -3.42 25.55 -29.80
CA ARG A 117 -2.85 25.53 -28.45
C ARG A 117 -3.46 24.42 -27.60
N ALA A 118 -4.78 24.23 -27.64
CA ALA A 118 -5.45 23.13 -26.95
C ALA A 118 -4.98 21.75 -27.46
N GLU A 119 -4.83 21.58 -28.78
CA GLU A 119 -4.28 20.36 -29.39
C GLU A 119 -2.84 20.09 -28.92
N VAL A 120 -1.99 21.12 -28.86
CA VAL A 120 -0.60 21.00 -28.38
C VAL A 120 -0.55 20.66 -26.88
N GLU A 121 -1.35 21.33 -26.04
CA GLU A 121 -1.39 21.02 -24.60
C GLU A 121 -1.96 19.62 -24.34
N ALA A 122 -2.95 19.18 -25.10
CA ALA A 122 -3.45 17.81 -25.03
C ALA A 122 -2.39 16.79 -25.48
N ALA A 123 -1.63 17.08 -26.54
CA ALA A 123 -0.53 16.23 -26.98
C ALA A 123 0.60 16.14 -25.94
N LYS A 124 0.96 17.27 -25.30
CA LYS A 124 1.92 17.31 -24.19
C LYS A 124 1.45 16.51 -22.99
N ALA A 125 0.17 16.62 -22.63
CA ALA A 125 -0.42 15.83 -21.55
C ALA A 125 -0.33 14.33 -21.86
N LYS A 126 -0.76 13.92 -23.07
CA LYS A 126 -0.65 12.52 -23.52
C LYS A 126 0.80 12.01 -23.48
N MET A 127 1.76 12.81 -23.95
CA MET A 127 3.18 12.46 -23.89
C MET A 127 3.69 12.29 -22.45
N LYS A 128 3.27 13.15 -21.52
CA LYS A 128 3.62 13.02 -20.10
C LYS A 128 3.07 11.73 -19.51
N TYR A 129 1.81 11.40 -19.77
CA TYR A 129 1.19 10.16 -19.30
C TYR A 129 1.88 8.92 -19.90
N ALA A 130 2.11 8.90 -21.21
CA ALA A 130 2.83 7.80 -21.86
C ALA A 130 4.26 7.61 -21.28
N LYS A 131 4.95 8.72 -20.96
CA LYS A 131 6.26 8.65 -20.30
C LYS A 131 6.18 8.09 -18.88
N GLN A 132 5.18 8.49 -18.11
CA GLN A 132 4.95 7.96 -16.75
C GLN A 132 4.59 6.48 -16.79
N GLU A 133 3.71 6.08 -17.70
CA GLU A 133 3.34 4.67 -17.90
C GLU A 133 4.55 3.82 -18.30
N ALA A 134 5.38 4.29 -19.24
CA ALA A 134 6.63 3.60 -19.60
C ALA A 134 7.61 3.48 -18.43
N MET A 135 7.68 4.50 -17.55
CA MET A 135 8.50 4.43 -16.33
C MET A 135 7.97 3.39 -15.35
N ILE A 136 6.65 3.34 -15.14
CA ILE A 136 6.01 2.35 -14.26
C ILE A 136 6.25 0.93 -14.78
N LEU A 137 6.03 0.71 -16.09
CA LEU A 137 6.28 -0.58 -16.72
C LEU A 137 7.75 -1.00 -16.58
N LYS A 138 8.69 -0.08 -16.77
CA LYS A 138 10.11 -0.35 -16.56
C LYS A 138 10.43 -0.71 -15.11
N GLN A 139 9.81 -0.03 -14.14
CA GLN A 139 9.98 -0.36 -12.72
C GLN A 139 9.39 -1.72 -12.37
N GLN A 140 8.23 -2.06 -12.91
CA GLN A 140 7.60 -3.38 -12.72
C GLN A 140 8.49 -4.49 -13.29
N ALA A 141 9.02 -4.33 -14.49
CA ALA A 141 9.92 -5.32 -15.10
C ALA A 141 11.20 -5.55 -14.27
N LEU A 142 11.77 -4.48 -13.69
CA LEU A 142 12.94 -4.61 -12.82
C LEU A 142 12.63 -5.35 -11.50
N LEU A 143 11.46 -5.10 -10.91
CA LEU A 143 11.02 -5.79 -9.70
C LEU A 143 10.77 -7.28 -9.97
N GLU A 144 10.16 -7.59 -11.11
CA GLU A 144 9.91 -8.98 -11.55
C GLU A 144 11.23 -9.73 -11.78
N GLU A 145 12.18 -9.13 -12.51
CA GLU A 145 13.52 -9.70 -12.72
C GLU A 145 14.26 -9.94 -11.39
N GLN A 146 14.20 -8.98 -10.46
CA GLN A 146 14.83 -9.14 -9.15
C GLN A 146 14.19 -10.27 -8.34
N GLN A 147 12.86 -10.41 -8.42
CA GLN A 147 12.13 -11.45 -7.74
C GLN A 147 12.46 -12.83 -8.32
N ASP A 148 12.58 -12.96 -9.64
CA ASP A 148 12.97 -14.19 -10.31
C ASP A 148 14.39 -14.63 -9.93
N VAL A 149 15.34 -13.70 -9.90
CA VAL A 149 16.72 -13.96 -9.45
C VAL A 149 16.74 -14.42 -7.98
N SER A 150 15.96 -13.76 -7.12
CA SER A 150 15.82 -14.16 -5.71
C SER A 150 15.24 -15.58 -5.58
N ASN A 151 14.19 -15.89 -6.32
CA ASN A 151 13.54 -17.20 -6.30
C ASN A 151 14.48 -18.30 -6.82
N ALA A 152 15.24 -18.03 -7.87
CA ALA A 152 16.26 -18.95 -8.39
C ALA A 152 17.36 -19.22 -7.35
N ASN A 153 17.82 -18.18 -6.64
CA ASN A 153 18.82 -18.33 -5.58
C ASN A 153 18.31 -19.16 -4.40
N VAL A 154 17.08 -18.93 -3.94
CA VAL A 154 16.45 -19.73 -2.88
C VAL A 154 16.33 -21.19 -3.31
N THR A 155 15.93 -21.43 -4.56
CA THR A 155 15.80 -22.79 -5.10
C THR A 155 17.16 -23.49 -5.14
N ARG A 156 18.23 -22.78 -5.54
CA ARG A 156 19.59 -23.31 -5.53
C ARG A 156 20.04 -23.65 -4.11
N GLN A 157 19.91 -22.73 -3.16
CA GLN A 157 20.27 -22.95 -1.76
C GLN A 157 19.52 -24.15 -1.16
N LYS A 158 18.23 -24.31 -1.49
CA LYS A 158 17.44 -25.45 -1.05
C LYS A 158 17.96 -26.77 -1.62
N ALA A 159 18.38 -26.78 -2.88
CA ALA A 159 18.97 -27.96 -3.51
C ALA A 159 20.34 -28.30 -2.87
N ASP A 160 21.18 -27.30 -2.65
CA ASP A 160 22.50 -27.44 -2.00
C ASP A 160 22.35 -28.02 -0.59
N LEU A 161 21.48 -27.42 0.25
CA LEU A 161 21.21 -27.92 1.60
C LEU A 161 20.66 -29.35 1.60
N LYS A 162 19.81 -29.70 0.62
CA LYS A 162 19.29 -31.06 0.50
C LYS A 162 20.37 -32.06 0.14
N ALA A 163 21.32 -31.68 -0.73
CA ALA A 163 22.46 -32.51 -1.06
C ALA A 163 23.38 -32.71 0.16
N ASP A 164 23.65 -31.65 0.91
CA ASP A 164 24.46 -31.71 2.14
C ASP A 164 23.83 -32.61 3.20
N LEU A 165 22.51 -32.48 3.43
CA LEU A 165 21.79 -33.37 4.34
C LEU A 165 21.88 -34.84 3.92
N GLY A 166 21.80 -35.12 2.62
CA GLY A 166 21.99 -36.47 2.07
C GLY A 166 23.40 -37.01 2.34
N LEU A 167 24.42 -36.18 2.12
CA LEU A 167 25.81 -36.53 2.37
C LEU A 167 26.07 -36.81 3.86
N ILE A 168 25.56 -35.97 4.76
CA ILE A 168 25.67 -36.17 6.22
C ILE A 168 24.99 -37.47 6.64
N ALA A 169 23.82 -37.79 6.09
CA ALA A 169 23.12 -39.04 6.38
C ALA A 169 23.96 -40.26 5.98
N GLN A 170 24.56 -40.24 4.79
CA GLN A 170 25.47 -41.30 4.32
C GLN A 170 26.74 -41.41 5.18
N GLN A 171 27.31 -40.28 5.59
CA GLN A 171 28.46 -40.28 6.50
C GLN A 171 28.12 -40.90 7.86
N LYS A 172 26.93 -40.59 8.39
CA LYS A 172 26.43 -41.17 9.64
C LYS A 172 26.25 -42.69 9.51
N GLU A 173 25.66 -43.15 8.42
CA GLU A 173 25.48 -44.58 8.15
C GLU A 173 26.83 -45.30 8.02
N ALA A 174 27.77 -44.74 7.25
CA ALA A 174 29.11 -45.29 7.11
C ALA A 174 29.90 -45.31 8.43
N ALA A 175 29.76 -44.27 9.27
CA ALA A 175 30.35 -44.23 10.60
C ALA A 175 29.74 -45.31 11.52
N GLY A 176 28.43 -45.52 11.45
CA GLY A 176 27.73 -46.60 12.15
C GLY A 176 28.26 -47.98 11.76
N ALA A 177 28.30 -48.28 10.46
CA ALA A 177 28.82 -49.54 9.95
C ALA A 177 30.31 -49.78 10.34
N LYS A 178 31.14 -48.72 10.32
CA LYS A 178 32.53 -48.80 10.80
C LYS A 178 32.61 -49.12 12.28
N ALA A 179 31.78 -48.50 13.11
CA ALA A 179 31.72 -48.76 14.55
C ALA A 179 31.27 -50.19 14.85
N GLU A 180 30.25 -50.69 14.14
CA GLU A 180 29.78 -52.08 14.25
C GLU A 180 30.86 -53.08 13.86
N LEU A 181 31.56 -52.85 12.74
CA LEU A 181 32.67 -53.69 12.30
C LEU A 181 33.81 -53.70 13.31
N ALA A 182 34.16 -52.54 13.88
CA ALA A 182 35.16 -52.44 14.93
C ALA A 182 34.76 -53.23 16.19
N ALA A 183 33.49 -53.15 16.61
CA ALA A 183 32.97 -53.90 17.74
C ALA A 183 33.02 -55.42 17.51
N LEU A 184 32.67 -55.89 16.30
CA LEU A 184 32.77 -57.29 15.93
C LEU A 184 34.23 -57.78 15.92
N ASN A 185 35.15 -56.99 15.37
CA ASN A 185 36.57 -57.32 15.37
C ASN A 185 37.13 -57.39 16.79
N TRP A 186 36.73 -56.48 17.68
CA TRP A 186 37.11 -56.52 19.09
C TRP A 186 36.60 -57.78 19.80
N LYS A 187 35.33 -58.16 19.57
CA LYS A 187 34.76 -59.41 20.13
C LYS A 187 35.53 -60.64 19.66
N LYS A 188 35.79 -60.77 18.36
CA LYS A 188 36.58 -61.87 17.79
C LYS A 188 38.00 -61.92 18.38
N ALA A 189 38.66 -60.78 18.49
CA ALA A 189 40.00 -60.71 19.07
C ALA A 189 40.02 -61.16 20.55
N LYS A 190 38.96 -60.88 21.30
CA LYS A 190 38.80 -61.34 22.69
C LYS A 190 38.61 -62.86 22.75
N GLU A 191 37.75 -63.42 21.92
CA GLU A 191 37.52 -64.88 21.82
C GLU A 191 38.80 -65.65 21.44
N VAL A 192 39.59 -65.12 20.50
CA VAL A 192 40.88 -65.74 20.13
C VAL A 192 41.88 -65.70 21.30
N LYS A 193 41.93 -64.60 22.05
CA LYS A 193 42.79 -64.51 23.25
C LYS A 193 42.37 -65.50 24.33
N GLU A 194 41.07 -65.67 24.55
CA GLU A 194 40.54 -66.63 25.53
C GLU A 194 40.87 -68.07 25.13
N THR A 195 40.72 -68.42 23.85
CA THR A 195 41.04 -69.78 23.35
C THR A 195 42.55 -70.09 23.38
N CYS A 196 43.42 -69.14 23.01
CA CYS A 196 44.87 -69.30 23.16
C CYS A 196 45.31 -69.44 24.62
N ASN A 197 44.70 -68.69 25.56
CA ASN A 197 45.01 -68.84 26.99
C ASN A 197 44.61 -70.22 27.52
N LEU A 198 43.45 -70.75 27.10
CA LEU A 198 43.01 -72.09 27.51
C LEU A 198 43.92 -73.20 26.96
N GLN A 199 44.42 -73.06 25.73
CA GLN A 199 45.39 -73.99 25.17
C GLN A 199 46.73 -73.96 25.91
N ASN A 200 47.26 -72.78 26.25
CA ASN A 200 48.49 -72.66 27.05
C ASN A 200 48.39 -73.29 28.43
N ILE A 201 47.22 -73.19 29.09
CA ILE A 201 46.98 -73.83 30.39
C ILE A 201 46.93 -75.36 30.25
N MET A 202 46.37 -75.89 29.16
CA MET A 202 46.34 -77.33 28.90
C MET A 202 47.74 -77.91 28.60
N TRP A 203 48.60 -77.16 27.90
CA TRP A 203 49.97 -77.60 27.60
C TRP A 203 50.91 -77.58 28.82
N PHE A 204 50.64 -76.75 29.84
CA PHE A 204 51.44 -76.69 31.08
C PHE A 204 51.07 -77.76 32.13
N ARG A 205 50.05 -78.60 31.88
CA ARG A 205 49.52 -79.62 32.80
C ARG A 205 49.86 -81.07 32.43
N LEU A 206 50.66 -81.28 31.39
CA LEU A 206 51.27 -82.57 31.02
C LEU A 206 52.72 -82.61 31.47
#